data_AF-A0A433QA73-F1
#
_entry.id   AF-A0A433QA73-F1
#
_cell.length_a   1.000
_cell.length_b   1.000
_cell.length_c   1.000
_cell.angle_alpha   90.00
_cell.angle_beta   90.00
_cell.angle_gamma   90.00
#
_symmetry.space_group_name_H-M   'P 1'
#
loop_
_entity.id
_entity.type
_entity.pdbx_description
1 polymer ?
#
loop_
_entity_poly.entity_id
_entity_poly.type
_entity_poly.pdbx_seq_one_letter_code
_entity_poly.pdbx_strand_id
1 'polypeptide(L)'
;MAHLEFTPNHHLGLTLAEEESAEGVEKVEKGGEGSKVSEEMKGGVHGVGWVSRAGCDDALLQRGTPSRHTRLILQMSLLSLTSVIPKEKLDSALGFCRELVRTSTLGNTKHETQDYENYLCVPFFPRPIQPAQYALRAFNIEIASVRESVSNQTIGKMRMQFWRDTIDQVFAVRVTGCIAKKPPQQPIALALSHALETTTLSPLWFKRIIAERESILDDPQYMTIVDVERYAENTASALLYLQLESMGVREVSADHAASHLGKAIGIATLLRALPFHATKRRLVLPAEVTAKVWFWFLVFEGGVVEEVFRTGGAPGLADAVFEVATTAHDHILTARSLAERAPAGGIPVMLAAVPCNDYLKRLESHNFNVFEPQIQVRDWRLPLRLWNSYRKRTF
;
A
#
# COMPACT_ATOMS: atom_id res chain seq x y z
N MET A 1 -3.69 -15.42 38.00
CA MET A 1 -4.26 -16.50 37.16
C MET A 1 -5.75 -16.52 37.38
N ALA A 2 -6.49 -15.83 36.52
CA ALA A 2 -7.95 -15.88 36.47
C ALA A 2 -8.29 -16.06 34.99
N HIS A 3 -8.69 -17.27 34.64
CA HIS A 3 -9.20 -17.62 33.32
C HIS A 3 -10.65 -17.12 33.24
N LEU A 4 -10.96 -16.30 32.25
CA LEU A 4 -12.33 -15.99 31.86
C LEU A 4 -12.58 -16.68 30.52
N GLU A 5 -13.31 -17.79 30.59
CA GLU A 5 -13.86 -18.51 29.44
C GLU A 5 -15.08 -17.76 28.91
N PHE A 6 -15.12 -17.50 27.60
CA PHE A 6 -16.29 -17.01 26.89
C PHE A 6 -17.10 -18.21 26.37
N THR A 7 -18.35 -18.35 26.83
CA THR A 7 -19.35 -19.22 26.21
C THR A 7 -20.29 -18.41 25.30
N PRO A 8 -20.67 -18.92 24.11
CA PRO A 8 -21.59 -18.23 23.20
C PRO A 8 -23.04 -18.62 23.51
N ASN A 9 -23.96 -17.64 23.53
CA ASN A 9 -25.40 -17.91 23.58
C ASN A 9 -26.16 -17.17 22.47
N HIS A 10 -26.67 -18.00 21.55
CA HIS A 10 -27.97 -17.97 20.86
C HIS A 10 -28.66 -16.65 20.47
N HIS A 11 -28.78 -16.50 19.14
CA HIS A 11 -30.02 -16.31 18.38
C HIS A 11 -31.21 -15.59 19.03
N LEU A 12 -31.46 -14.36 18.57
CA LEU A 12 -32.81 -13.82 18.39
C LEU A 12 -32.91 -13.21 16.99
N GLY A 13 -33.76 -13.80 16.16
CA GLY A 13 -34.12 -13.30 14.84
C GLY A 13 -35.16 -12.19 14.94
N LEU A 14 -35.01 -11.18 14.08
CA LEU A 14 -36.05 -10.22 13.73
C LEU A 14 -36.09 -10.09 12.22
N THR A 15 -37.10 -10.72 11.63
CA THR A 15 -37.65 -10.50 10.30
C THR A 15 -38.62 -9.31 10.30
N LEU A 16 -38.94 -8.81 9.10
CA LEU A 16 -39.94 -7.80 8.69
C LEU A 16 -39.35 -6.39 8.49
N ALA A 17 -39.63 -5.65 7.42
CA ALA A 17 -40.42 -5.88 6.21
C ALA A 17 -39.97 -4.86 5.14
N GLU A 18 -40.07 -5.27 3.87
CA GLU A 18 -40.04 -4.39 2.71
C GLU A 18 -41.33 -3.55 2.65
N GLU A 19 -41.23 -2.26 2.35
CA GLU A 19 -42.37 -1.46 1.90
C GLU A 19 -41.95 -0.64 0.67
N GLU A 20 -42.44 -1.10 -0.48
CA GLU A 20 -42.56 -0.32 -1.71
C GLU A 20 -43.61 0.79 -1.52
N SER A 21 -43.36 1.97 -2.09
CA SER A 21 -44.44 2.85 -2.52
C SER A 21 -43.99 3.65 -3.74
N ALA A 22 -44.58 3.31 -4.88
CA ALA A 22 -44.57 4.09 -6.11
C ALA A 22 -46.04 4.36 -6.51
N GLU A 23 -46.35 5.64 -6.80
CA GLU A 23 -47.45 6.19 -7.62
C GLU A 23 -47.59 7.69 -7.24
N GLY A 24 -47.83 8.68 -8.11
CA GLY A 24 -48.05 8.81 -9.55
C GLY A 24 -47.84 10.30 -9.92
N VAL A 25 -47.22 10.61 -11.06
CA VAL A 25 -47.87 11.13 -12.29
C VAL A 25 -48.72 12.39 -12.12
N GLU A 26 -48.22 13.53 -12.62
CA GLU A 26 -49.02 14.43 -13.48
C GLU A 26 -48.15 15.19 -14.49
N LYS A 27 -48.62 15.21 -15.74
CA LYS A 27 -48.07 15.86 -16.95
C LYS A 27 -48.53 17.32 -17.03
N VAL A 28 -47.80 18.13 -17.83
CA VAL A 28 -48.24 18.98 -18.96
C VAL A 28 -47.07 19.93 -19.32
N GLU A 29 -46.35 19.74 -20.44
CA GLU A 29 -46.55 20.32 -21.80
C GLU A 29 -46.42 21.88 -21.81
N LYS A 30 -45.62 22.61 -22.63
CA LYS A 30 -45.31 22.56 -24.07
C LYS A 30 -44.12 23.49 -24.45
N GLY A 31 -43.58 23.26 -25.66
CA GLY A 31 -42.99 24.28 -26.58
C GLY A 31 -41.48 24.13 -26.76
N GLY A 32 -40.93 23.60 -27.86
CA GLY A 32 -40.98 24.13 -29.25
C GLY A 32 -39.78 25.07 -29.42
N GLU A 33 -38.89 25.05 -30.41
CA GLU A 33 -38.69 24.53 -31.77
C GLU A 33 -37.15 24.39 -31.93
N GLY A 34 -36.50 23.76 -32.91
CA GLY A 34 -36.88 23.31 -34.24
C GLY A 34 -35.61 23.12 -35.09
N SER A 35 -35.67 22.14 -36.02
CA SER A 35 -34.96 22.06 -37.32
C SER A 35 -33.42 21.96 -37.31
N LYS A 36 -32.71 21.25 -38.22
CA LYS A 36 -32.97 20.72 -39.58
C LYS A 36 -31.73 19.85 -39.90
N VAL A 37 -31.76 18.70 -40.59
CA VAL A 37 -31.77 18.53 -42.06
C VAL A 37 -31.74 17.01 -42.37
N SER A 38 -32.60 16.62 -43.31
CA SER A 38 -32.79 15.35 -44.05
C SER A 38 -31.66 15.09 -45.07
N GLU A 39 -31.34 13.86 -45.52
CA GLU A 39 -31.99 13.03 -46.56
C GLU A 39 -31.17 11.71 -46.66
N GLU A 40 -31.78 10.51 -46.64
CA GLU A 40 -32.21 9.71 -47.82
C GLU A 40 -31.04 9.29 -48.76
N MET A 41 -30.87 8.08 -49.30
CA MET A 41 -31.64 6.84 -49.41
C MET A 41 -30.78 5.81 -50.20
N LYS A 42 -30.96 4.49 -50.00
CA LYS A 42 -31.08 3.39 -51.01
C LYS A 42 -30.33 2.06 -50.72
N GLY A 43 -31.13 0.98 -50.80
CA GLY A 43 -30.77 -0.42 -51.16
C GLY A 43 -30.31 -1.29 -49.99
N GLY A 44 -31.03 -2.32 -49.50
CA GLY A 44 -31.58 -3.50 -50.21
C GLY A 44 -30.45 -4.54 -50.40
N VAL A 45 -30.52 -5.84 -50.10
CA VAL A 45 -31.58 -6.83 -49.86
C VAL A 45 -30.91 -8.11 -49.28
N HIS A 46 -31.63 -8.83 -48.41
CA HIS A 46 -31.58 -10.26 -47.99
C HIS A 46 -30.27 -11.08 -47.86
N GLY A 47 -30.23 -11.87 -46.77
CA GLY A 47 -29.69 -13.24 -46.79
C GLY A 47 -29.15 -13.76 -45.46
N VAL A 48 -30.02 -14.06 -44.49
CA VAL A 48 -29.61 -14.77 -43.25
C VAL A 48 -29.86 -16.26 -43.45
N GLY A 49 -28.80 -17.05 -43.57
CA GLY A 49 -28.84 -18.50 -43.66
C GLY A 49 -28.00 -19.13 -42.55
N TRP A 50 -28.66 -19.81 -41.63
CA TRP A 50 -28.04 -20.62 -40.58
C TRP A 50 -27.56 -21.96 -41.15
N VAL A 51 -26.28 -22.31 -40.94
CA VAL A 51 -25.80 -23.70 -41.02
C VAL A 51 -24.72 -23.93 -39.95
N SER A 52 -25.04 -24.78 -38.97
CA SER A 52 -24.08 -25.43 -38.08
C SER A 52 -23.21 -26.42 -38.85
N ARG A 53 -21.91 -26.51 -38.52
CA ARG A 53 -21.19 -27.78 -38.58
C ARG A 53 -19.99 -27.82 -37.64
N ALA A 54 -19.90 -28.94 -36.93
CA ALA A 54 -18.90 -29.33 -35.96
C ALA A 54 -17.55 -29.71 -36.60
N GLY A 55 -16.52 -29.80 -35.75
CA GLY A 55 -15.36 -30.68 -35.93
C GLY A 55 -14.06 -29.99 -36.33
N CYS A 56 -13.12 -29.92 -35.39
CA CYS A 56 -11.69 -29.95 -35.72
C CYS A 56 -10.91 -30.48 -34.50
N ASP A 57 -10.74 -31.80 -34.47
CA ASP A 57 -9.70 -32.47 -33.69
C ASP A 57 -8.39 -32.48 -34.50
N ASP A 58 -7.28 -32.35 -33.76
CA ASP A 58 -5.94 -32.88 -34.01
C ASP A 58 -5.41 -32.98 -35.45
N ALA A 59 -4.49 -32.08 -35.81
CA ALA A 59 -3.38 -32.41 -36.71
C ALA A 59 -2.17 -31.46 -36.56
N LEU A 60 -1.04 -32.06 -36.18
CA LEU A 60 0.34 -31.74 -36.61
C LEU A 60 1.17 -30.73 -35.78
N LEU A 61 1.73 -31.28 -34.71
CA LEU A 61 3.12 -31.04 -34.28
C LEU A 61 4.10 -31.30 -35.45
N GLN A 62 4.62 -30.24 -36.07
CA GLN A 62 5.92 -30.25 -36.71
C GLN A 62 6.74 -29.05 -36.25
N ARG A 63 7.62 -29.30 -35.26
CA ARG A 63 8.64 -28.37 -34.80
C ARG A 63 9.75 -28.28 -35.85
N GLY A 64 9.73 -27.25 -36.68
CA GLY A 64 10.91 -26.84 -37.42
C GLY A 64 11.94 -26.26 -36.46
N THR A 65 13.16 -26.81 -36.42
CA THR A 65 14.27 -26.18 -35.69
C THR A 65 14.59 -24.83 -36.35
N PRO A 66 14.61 -23.71 -35.60
CA PRO A 66 14.90 -22.41 -36.20
C PRO A 66 16.29 -22.42 -36.82
N SER A 67 16.38 -21.85 -38.02
CA SER A 67 17.63 -21.73 -38.80
C SER A 67 18.71 -21.02 -37.98
N ARG A 68 20.00 -21.25 -38.27
CA ARG A 68 21.11 -20.56 -37.59
C ARG A 68 20.96 -19.03 -37.62
N HIS A 69 20.40 -18.47 -38.70
CA HIS A 69 20.09 -17.04 -38.80
C HIS A 69 18.94 -16.60 -37.89
N THR A 70 17.85 -17.38 -37.79
CA THR A 70 16.74 -17.06 -36.88
C THR A 70 17.15 -17.21 -35.41
N ARG A 71 18.04 -18.16 -35.11
CA ARG A 71 18.64 -18.33 -33.79
C ARG A 71 19.59 -17.18 -33.45
N LEU A 72 20.41 -16.73 -34.40
CA LEU A 72 21.24 -15.53 -34.26
C LEU A 72 20.42 -14.25 -34.11
N ILE A 73 19.31 -14.09 -34.84
CA ILE A 73 18.43 -12.91 -34.71
C ILE A 73 17.69 -12.90 -33.37
N LEU A 74 17.19 -14.06 -32.91
CA LEU A 74 16.61 -14.19 -31.56
C LEU A 74 17.64 -14.03 -30.44
N GLN A 75 18.88 -14.47 -30.68
CA GLN A 75 19.98 -14.32 -29.73
C GLN A 75 20.55 -12.89 -29.75
N MET A 76 20.53 -12.19 -30.89
CA MET A 76 20.92 -10.78 -31.04
C MET A 76 19.83 -9.81 -30.56
N SER A 77 18.54 -10.16 -30.64
CA SER A 77 17.46 -9.37 -30.02
C SER A 77 17.40 -9.53 -28.48
N LEU A 78 18.02 -10.59 -27.94
CA LEU A 78 18.20 -10.81 -26.50
C LEU A 78 19.54 -10.27 -25.95
N LEU A 79 20.47 -9.81 -26.80
CA LEU A 79 21.84 -9.44 -26.42
C LEU A 79 22.18 -7.94 -26.51
N SER A 80 21.20 -7.02 -26.52
CA SER A 80 21.49 -5.57 -26.42
C SER A 80 20.71 -4.82 -25.35
N LEU A 81 20.28 -5.49 -24.28
CA LEU A 81 20.02 -4.83 -22.99
C LEU A 81 21.37 -4.61 -22.28
N THR A 82 22.28 -3.85 -22.88
CA THR A 82 23.34 -3.22 -22.09
C THR A 82 22.63 -2.22 -21.19
N SER A 83 22.65 -2.45 -19.87
CA SER A 83 22.03 -1.54 -18.92
C SER A 83 22.49 -0.11 -19.23
N VAL A 84 21.56 0.80 -19.47
CA VAL A 84 21.84 2.22 -19.81
C VAL A 84 22.66 2.90 -18.71
N ILE A 85 22.65 2.32 -17.51
CA ILE A 85 23.31 2.78 -16.31
C ILE A 85 24.68 2.08 -16.17
N PRO A 86 25.79 2.84 -16.01
CA PRO A 86 27.09 2.27 -15.69
C PRO A 86 27.05 1.45 -14.39
N LYS A 87 27.67 0.28 -14.39
CA LYS A 87 27.64 -0.66 -13.25
C LYS A 87 28.02 -0.02 -11.92
N GLU A 88 29.08 0.79 -11.88
CA GLU A 88 29.53 1.48 -10.66
C GLU A 88 28.46 2.43 -10.09
N LYS A 89 27.77 3.17 -10.96
CA LYS A 89 26.66 4.04 -10.54
C LYS A 89 25.47 3.24 -10.02
N LEU A 90 25.17 2.11 -10.67
CA LEU A 90 24.10 1.21 -10.23
C LEU A 90 24.41 0.60 -8.87
N ASP A 91 25.62 0.08 -8.67
CA ASP A 91 26.06 -0.52 -7.41
C ASP A 91 26.00 0.51 -6.25
N SER A 92 26.44 1.75 -6.51
CA SER A 92 26.32 2.86 -5.56
C SER A 92 24.85 3.19 -5.24
N ALA A 93 23.98 3.26 -6.25
CA ALA A 93 22.56 3.53 -6.08
C ALA A 93 21.82 2.44 -5.28
N LEU A 94 22.12 1.17 -5.56
CA LEU A 94 21.59 0.02 -4.81
C LEU A 94 22.12 0.00 -3.37
N GLY A 95 23.40 0.32 -3.18
CA GLY A 95 24.02 0.51 -1.86
C GLY A 95 23.30 1.58 -1.05
N PHE A 96 23.03 2.74 -1.66
CA PHE A 96 22.27 3.83 -1.05
C PHE A 96 20.88 3.38 -0.62
N CYS A 97 20.11 2.73 -1.51
CA CYS A 97 18.75 2.27 -1.18
C CYS A 97 18.75 1.28 -0.02
N ARG A 98 19.68 0.32 -0.02
CA ARG A 98 19.83 -0.67 1.06
C ARG A 98 20.19 0.01 2.38
N GLU A 99 21.11 0.96 2.35
CA GLU A 99 21.56 1.67 3.54
C GLU A 99 20.46 2.57 4.11
N LEU A 100 19.72 3.26 3.23
CA LEU A 100 18.57 4.07 3.63
C LEU A 100 17.53 3.22 4.37
N VAL A 101 17.18 2.05 3.83
CA VAL A 101 16.23 1.13 4.49
C VAL A 101 16.77 0.55 5.79
N ARG A 102 18.10 0.35 5.90
CA ARG A 102 18.76 -0.15 7.11
C ARG A 102 18.81 0.89 8.23
N THR A 103 18.98 2.17 7.87
CA THR A 103 19.32 3.26 8.79
C THR A 103 18.25 4.30 8.97
N SER A 104 17.16 4.29 8.18
CA SER A 104 16.10 5.30 8.24
C SER A 104 15.50 5.40 9.64
N THR A 105 15.92 6.43 10.37
CA THR A 105 15.39 6.85 11.66
C THR A 105 14.45 8.02 11.48
N LEU A 106 13.33 8.01 12.20
CA LEU A 106 12.47 9.18 12.35
C LEU A 106 12.82 9.80 13.71
N GLY A 107 13.57 10.91 13.74
CA GLY A 107 13.96 11.60 14.98
C GLY A 107 15.45 11.53 15.34
N ASN A 108 15.86 12.37 16.29
CA ASN A 108 17.26 12.58 16.71
C ASN A 108 17.82 11.46 17.63
N THR A 109 17.10 10.36 17.84
CA THR A 109 17.47 9.26 18.72
C THR A 109 17.96 8.05 17.92
N LYS A 110 19.18 7.60 18.23
CA LYS A 110 19.97 6.55 17.55
C LYS A 110 19.29 5.16 17.48
N HIS A 111 18.07 5.00 18.01
CA HIS A 111 17.40 3.71 18.23
C HIS A 111 16.10 3.51 17.42
N GLU A 112 15.49 4.57 16.87
CA GLU A 112 14.14 4.53 16.27
C GLU A 112 14.16 4.44 14.74
N THR A 113 14.59 3.29 14.20
CA THR A 113 14.48 3.04 12.74
C THR A 113 13.15 2.40 12.40
N GLN A 114 12.23 3.14 11.78
CA GLN A 114 10.90 2.61 11.43
C GLN A 114 10.98 1.48 10.40
N ASP A 115 11.93 1.52 9.45
CA ASP A 115 12.01 0.51 8.39
C ASP A 115 13.05 -0.59 8.60
N TYR A 116 13.73 -0.63 9.75
CA TYR A 116 14.65 -1.75 10.03
C TYR A 116 13.92 -3.09 10.11
N GLU A 117 12.68 -3.10 10.61
CA GLU A 117 11.83 -4.29 10.60
C GLU A 117 11.60 -4.77 9.16
N ASN A 118 11.39 -3.82 8.23
CA ASN A 118 11.23 -4.10 6.81
C ASN A 118 12.56 -4.47 6.11
N TYR A 119 13.69 -3.91 6.54
CA TYR A 119 15.03 -4.34 6.12
C TYR A 119 15.24 -5.84 6.38
N LEU A 120 14.78 -6.32 7.54
CA LEU A 120 14.85 -7.74 7.92
C LEU A 120 13.90 -8.63 7.11
N CYS A 121 12.84 -8.06 6.51
CA CYS A 121 11.93 -8.79 5.62
C CYS A 121 12.53 -9.00 4.22
N VAL A 122 13.36 -8.08 3.70
CA VAL A 122 13.89 -8.16 2.32
C VAL A 122 14.66 -9.46 2.02
N PRO A 123 15.50 -10.01 2.90
CA PRO A 123 16.22 -11.27 2.66
C PRO A 123 15.33 -12.48 2.34
N PHE A 124 14.04 -12.45 2.68
CA PHE A 124 13.08 -13.53 2.39
C PHE A 124 12.53 -13.49 0.96
N PHE A 125 12.77 -12.41 0.22
CA PHE A 125 12.46 -12.31 -1.20
C PHE A 125 13.50 -13.06 -2.05
N PRO A 126 13.14 -13.55 -3.24
CA PRO A 126 14.09 -14.15 -4.17
C PRO A 126 15.26 -13.20 -4.45
N ARG A 127 16.50 -13.72 -4.45
CA ARG A 127 17.73 -12.92 -4.62
C ARG A 127 17.69 -11.92 -5.80
N PRO A 128 17.18 -12.28 -7.00
CA PRO A 128 17.10 -11.34 -8.12
C PRO A 128 16.20 -10.12 -7.88
N ILE A 129 15.21 -10.24 -6.98
CA ILE A 129 14.17 -9.22 -6.73
C ILE A 129 14.54 -8.34 -5.52
N GLN A 130 15.46 -8.77 -4.66
CA GLN A 130 15.87 -8.00 -3.47
C GLN A 130 16.32 -6.55 -3.79
N PRO A 131 17.08 -6.27 -4.87
CA PRO A 131 17.40 -4.89 -5.26
C PRO A 131 16.17 -4.03 -5.52
N ALA A 132 15.15 -4.58 -6.20
CA ALA A 132 13.88 -3.90 -6.44
C ALA A 132 13.14 -3.61 -5.13
N GLN A 133 13.16 -4.55 -4.18
CA GLN A 133 12.55 -4.36 -2.86
C GLN A 133 13.19 -3.21 -2.07
N TYR A 134 14.52 -3.12 -2.08
CA TYR A 134 15.21 -1.99 -1.46
C TYR A 134 14.87 -0.67 -2.16
N ALA A 135 14.77 -0.63 -3.50
CA ALA A 135 14.40 0.56 -4.25
C ALA A 135 12.96 1.03 -3.92
N LEU A 136 12.00 0.11 -3.87
CA LEU A 136 10.61 0.39 -3.50
C LEU A 136 10.49 0.94 -2.07
N ARG A 137 11.22 0.33 -1.12
CA ARG A 137 11.24 0.76 0.28
C ARG A 137 11.93 2.12 0.44
N ALA A 138 13.06 2.32 -0.24
CA ALA A 138 13.77 3.60 -0.26
C ALA A 138 12.90 4.74 -0.82
N PHE A 139 12.17 4.49 -1.92
CA PHE A 139 11.16 5.42 -2.42
C PHE A 139 10.12 5.75 -1.34
N ASN A 140 9.52 4.75 -0.70
CA ASN A 140 8.51 4.98 0.33
C ASN A 140 9.05 5.81 1.51
N ILE A 141 10.30 5.57 1.95
CA ILE A 141 10.98 6.35 2.99
C ILE A 141 11.11 7.82 2.57
N GLU A 142 11.61 8.08 1.35
CA GLU A 142 11.76 9.44 0.86
C GLU A 142 10.43 10.19 0.84
N ILE A 143 9.38 9.61 0.24
CA ILE A 143 8.07 10.28 0.19
C ILE A 143 7.49 10.48 1.59
N ALA A 144 7.64 9.49 2.48
CA ALA A 144 7.19 9.60 3.86
C ALA A 144 7.89 10.72 4.64
N SER A 145 9.17 10.94 4.38
CA SER A 145 9.98 11.96 5.06
C SER A 145 9.72 13.39 4.60
N VAL A 146 9.02 13.59 3.48
CA VAL A 146 8.85 14.94 2.89
C VAL A 146 8.18 15.89 3.87
N ARG A 147 7.08 15.47 4.52
CA ARG A 147 6.32 16.32 5.45
C ARG A 147 7.18 16.78 6.63
N GLU A 148 8.03 15.92 7.15
CA GLU A 148 8.88 16.18 8.32
C GLU A 148 10.17 16.93 7.97
N SER A 149 10.59 16.92 6.70
CA SER A 149 11.85 17.51 6.24
C SER A 149 11.70 18.88 5.56
N VAL A 150 10.48 19.40 5.45
CA VAL A 150 10.20 20.72 4.86
C VAL A 150 9.66 21.69 5.89
N SER A 151 10.04 22.97 5.75
CA SER A 151 9.60 24.06 6.64
C SER A 151 8.28 24.69 6.23
N ASN A 152 7.88 24.56 4.96
CA ASN A 152 6.65 25.12 4.40
C ASN A 152 6.04 24.14 3.39
N GLN A 153 4.71 24.09 3.39
CA GLN A 153 3.89 23.28 2.48
C GLN A 153 4.26 23.45 1.00
N THR A 154 4.55 24.67 0.54
CA THR A 154 4.92 24.91 -0.87
C THR A 154 6.15 24.11 -1.28
N ILE A 155 7.16 24.02 -0.40
CA ILE A 155 8.37 23.22 -0.64
C ILE A 155 8.02 21.73 -0.63
N GLY A 156 7.12 21.30 0.27
CA GLY A 156 6.57 19.95 0.28
C GLY A 156 5.93 19.57 -1.05
N LYS A 157 5.02 20.42 -1.56
CA LYS A 157 4.37 20.24 -2.87
C LYS A 157 5.36 20.19 -4.02
N MET A 158 6.39 21.06 -4.02
CA MET A 158 7.47 21.00 -5.00
C MET A 158 8.24 19.68 -4.97
N ARG A 159 8.54 19.13 -3.78
CA ARG A 159 9.19 17.82 -3.64
C ARG A 159 8.29 16.67 -4.09
N MET A 160 6.99 16.71 -3.78
CA MET A 160 6.02 15.73 -4.27
C MET A 160 5.93 15.76 -5.81
N GLN A 161 5.90 16.96 -6.40
CA GLN A 161 5.90 17.13 -7.85
C GLN A 161 7.18 16.59 -8.49
N PHE A 162 8.34 16.89 -7.91
CA PHE A 162 9.62 16.33 -8.35
C PHE A 162 9.57 14.79 -8.42
N TRP A 163 8.98 14.14 -7.41
CA TRP A 163 8.85 12.69 -7.41
C TRP A 163 7.85 12.18 -8.45
N ARG A 164 6.74 12.89 -8.73
CA ARG A 164 5.84 12.53 -9.84
C ARG A 164 6.58 12.55 -11.17
N ASP A 165 7.29 13.64 -11.44
CA ASP A 165 8.05 13.83 -12.68
C ASP A 165 9.17 12.79 -12.79
N THR A 166 9.80 12.44 -11.67
CA THR A 166 10.83 11.38 -11.59
C THR A 166 10.26 10.02 -11.96
N ILE A 167 9.09 9.65 -11.42
CA ILE A 167 8.41 8.39 -11.76
C ILE A 167 8.01 8.40 -13.25
N ASP A 168 7.46 9.49 -13.77
CA ASP A 168 7.13 9.60 -15.19
C ASP A 168 8.37 9.41 -16.08
N GLN A 169 9.50 10.00 -15.70
CA GLN A 169 10.76 9.81 -16.42
C GLN A 169 11.27 8.37 -16.36
N VAL A 170 11.25 7.73 -15.17
CA VAL A 170 11.69 6.33 -14.99
C VAL A 170 10.85 5.38 -15.86
N PHE A 171 9.54 5.57 -15.90
CA PHE A 171 8.65 4.69 -16.68
C PHE A 171 8.65 5.00 -18.18
N ALA A 172 8.92 6.24 -18.61
CA ALA A 172 9.03 6.60 -20.02
C ALA A 172 10.19 5.89 -20.75
N VAL A 173 11.28 5.57 -20.03
CA VAL A 173 12.43 4.82 -20.57
C VAL A 173 12.00 3.45 -21.10
N ARG A 174 11.11 2.78 -20.36
CA ARG A 174 10.66 1.42 -20.71
C ARG A 174 9.73 1.40 -21.92
N VAL A 175 8.86 2.39 -22.05
CA VAL A 175 7.82 2.42 -23.10
C VAL A 175 8.41 2.71 -24.47
N THR A 176 9.39 3.60 -24.55
CA THR A 176 9.84 4.14 -25.84
C THR A 176 10.90 3.29 -26.52
N GLY A 177 11.67 2.45 -25.80
CA GLY A 177 12.69 1.57 -26.38
C GLY A 177 13.81 2.30 -27.16
N CYS A 178 13.78 3.63 -27.20
CA CYS A 178 14.66 4.48 -27.95
C CYS A 178 15.88 4.87 -27.13
N ILE A 179 17.00 5.09 -27.82
CA ILE A 179 18.28 5.48 -27.24
C ILE A 179 18.12 6.81 -26.47
N ALA A 180 18.19 6.70 -25.15
CA ALA A 180 18.58 7.73 -24.18
C ALA A 180 17.58 8.88 -23.88
N LYS A 181 16.54 8.58 -23.10
CA LYS A 181 16.38 9.38 -21.86
C LYS A 181 17.07 8.62 -20.74
N LYS A 182 18.23 9.11 -20.30
CA LYS A 182 18.87 8.57 -19.11
C LYS A 182 17.91 8.79 -17.93
N PRO A 183 17.72 7.80 -17.05
CA PRO A 183 16.95 8.02 -15.83
C PRO A 183 17.53 9.19 -15.03
N PRO A 184 16.71 9.89 -14.24
CA PRO A 184 17.18 10.91 -13.31
C PRO A 184 18.37 10.38 -12.50
N GLN A 185 19.39 11.21 -12.28
CA GLN A 185 20.60 10.79 -11.55
C GLN A 185 20.38 10.57 -10.05
N GLN A 186 19.13 10.70 -9.57
CA GLN A 186 18.75 10.33 -8.22
C GLN A 186 18.97 8.83 -7.98
N PRO A 187 19.65 8.40 -6.90
CA PRO A 187 19.95 6.99 -6.63
C PRO A 187 18.74 6.07 -6.69
N ILE A 188 17.61 6.48 -6.09
CA ILE A 188 16.38 5.69 -6.09
C ILE A 188 15.79 5.58 -7.49
N ALA A 189 15.86 6.63 -8.32
CA ALA A 189 15.39 6.58 -9.70
C ALA A 189 16.24 5.62 -10.56
N LEU A 190 17.57 5.61 -10.35
CA LEU A 190 18.47 4.64 -11.00
C LEU A 190 18.12 3.20 -10.59
N ALA A 191 17.91 2.96 -9.29
CA ALA A 191 17.56 1.65 -8.75
C ALA A 191 16.18 1.17 -9.26
N LEU A 192 15.18 2.05 -9.31
CA LEU A 192 13.86 1.76 -9.86
C LEU A 192 13.91 1.48 -11.38
N SER A 193 14.70 2.25 -12.13
CA SER A 193 14.91 2.01 -13.56
C SER A 193 15.52 0.62 -13.80
N HIS A 194 16.49 0.20 -12.98
CA HIS A 194 17.05 -1.14 -13.05
C HIS A 194 16.05 -2.22 -12.63
N ALA A 195 15.24 -1.97 -11.59
CA ALA A 195 14.18 -2.91 -11.18
C ALA A 195 13.19 -3.22 -12.32
N LEU A 196 12.86 -2.22 -13.15
CA LEU A 196 11.99 -2.37 -14.32
C LEU A 196 12.57 -3.23 -15.45
N GLU A 197 13.88 -3.53 -15.44
CA GLU A 197 14.50 -4.46 -16.40
C GLU A 197 14.08 -5.91 -16.14
N THR A 198 13.78 -6.26 -14.90
CA THR A 198 13.51 -7.64 -14.47
C THR A 198 12.11 -7.83 -13.86
N THR A 199 11.42 -6.74 -13.53
CA THR A 199 10.11 -6.78 -12.86
C THR A 199 9.07 -5.97 -13.63
N THR A 200 7.80 -6.27 -13.38
CA THR A 200 6.69 -5.43 -13.82
C THR A 200 6.18 -4.65 -12.62
N LEU A 201 6.18 -3.32 -12.72
CA LEU A 201 5.61 -2.44 -11.69
C LEU A 201 4.62 -1.49 -12.36
N SER A 202 3.59 -1.08 -11.63
CA SER A 202 2.60 -0.11 -12.09
C SER A 202 2.93 1.30 -11.58
N PRO A 203 3.09 2.30 -12.46
CA PRO A 203 3.35 3.69 -12.03
C PRO A 203 2.17 4.27 -11.22
N LEU A 204 0.97 3.70 -11.37
CA LEU A 204 -0.23 4.06 -10.63
C LEU A 204 -0.01 4.04 -9.11
N TRP A 205 0.61 2.97 -8.57
CA TRP A 205 0.78 2.82 -7.13
C TRP A 205 1.77 3.84 -6.56
N PHE A 206 2.86 4.14 -7.28
CA PHE A 206 3.78 5.22 -6.90
C PHE A 206 3.06 6.57 -6.83
N LYS A 207 2.28 6.90 -7.88
CA LYS A 207 1.55 8.17 -7.94
C LYS A 207 0.47 8.27 -6.86
N ARG A 208 -0.18 7.15 -6.51
CA ARG A 208 -1.15 7.06 -5.42
C ARG A 208 -0.50 7.38 -4.07
N ILE A 209 0.66 6.78 -3.78
CA ILE A 209 1.42 7.07 -2.54
C ILE A 209 1.80 8.56 -2.47
N ILE A 210 2.29 9.13 -3.58
CA ILE A 210 2.67 10.55 -3.63
C ILE A 210 1.45 11.46 -3.43
N ALA A 211 0.32 11.16 -4.08
CA ALA A 211 -0.90 11.95 -3.95
C ALA A 211 -1.47 11.91 -2.52
N GLU A 212 -1.52 10.74 -1.89
CA GLU A 212 -2.01 10.60 -0.52
C GLU A 212 -1.09 11.29 0.49
N ARG A 213 0.24 11.25 0.29
CA ARG A 213 1.16 11.96 1.18
C ARG A 213 1.17 13.47 0.94
N GLU A 214 0.83 13.93 -0.26
CA GLU A 214 0.63 15.35 -0.54
C GLU A 214 -0.63 15.90 0.14
N SER A 215 -1.74 15.15 0.12
CA SER A 215 -3.01 15.61 0.70
C SER A 215 -2.92 15.88 2.20
N ILE A 216 -2.01 15.20 2.90
CA ILE A 216 -1.80 15.39 4.34
C ILE A 216 -0.72 16.44 4.70
N LEU A 217 -0.16 17.16 3.72
CA LEU A 217 0.84 18.21 4.00
C LEU A 217 0.27 19.39 4.78
N ASP A 218 -1.05 19.60 4.73
CA ASP A 218 -1.78 20.63 5.48
C ASP A 218 -2.16 20.20 6.91
N ASP A 219 -1.60 19.08 7.38
CA ASP A 219 -1.92 18.49 8.68
C ASP A 219 -3.44 18.32 8.93
N PRO A 220 -4.24 17.82 7.96
CA PRO A 220 -5.65 17.58 8.20
C PRO A 220 -5.83 16.51 9.29
N GLN A 221 -6.81 16.72 10.16
CA GLN A 221 -7.21 15.72 11.14
C GLN A 221 -8.01 14.61 10.43
N TYR A 222 -7.75 13.36 10.80
CA TYR A 222 -8.62 12.25 10.38
C TYR A 222 -9.96 12.37 11.11
N MET A 223 -11.08 12.36 10.38
CA MET A 223 -12.38 12.51 11.01
C MET A 223 -12.89 11.16 11.53
N THR A 224 -12.71 10.11 10.73
CA THR A 224 -13.23 8.76 10.98
C THR A 224 -12.14 7.70 10.90
N ILE A 225 -12.43 6.49 11.39
CA ILE A 225 -11.57 5.32 11.18
C ILE A 225 -11.41 5.03 9.69
N VAL A 226 -12.46 5.26 8.89
CA VAL A 226 -12.45 5.04 7.43
C VAL A 226 -11.43 5.95 6.74
N ASP A 227 -11.23 7.18 7.22
CA ASP A 227 -10.20 8.08 6.68
C ASP A 227 -8.79 7.54 6.94
N VAL A 228 -8.56 6.97 8.13
CA VAL A 228 -7.29 6.33 8.47
C VAL A 228 -7.05 5.08 7.62
N GLU A 229 -8.08 4.24 7.42
CA GLU A 229 -7.99 3.09 6.53
C GLU A 229 -7.70 3.50 5.09
N ARG A 230 -8.33 4.58 4.60
CA ARG A 230 -8.11 5.11 3.25
C ARG A 230 -6.66 5.58 3.08
N TYR A 231 -6.15 6.30 4.07
CA TYR A 231 -4.75 6.72 4.10
C TYR A 231 -3.81 5.51 4.05
N ALA A 232 -4.07 4.49 4.88
CA ALA A 232 -3.26 3.29 4.96
C ALA A 232 -3.33 2.45 3.66
N GLU A 233 -4.49 2.37 3.02
CA GLU A 233 -4.69 1.73 1.72
C GLU A 233 -3.89 2.42 0.62
N ASN A 234 -3.95 3.74 0.56
CA ASN A 234 -3.27 4.52 -0.47
C ASN A 234 -1.75 4.68 -0.23
N THR A 235 -1.24 4.28 0.95
CA THR A 235 0.19 4.32 1.29
C THR A 235 0.80 2.94 1.48
N ALA A 236 0.52 2.28 2.61
CA ALA A 236 1.09 1.01 2.98
C ALA A 236 0.61 -0.13 2.07
N SER A 237 -0.70 -0.24 1.78
CA SER A 237 -1.20 -1.28 0.84
C SER A 237 -0.67 -1.06 -0.57
N ALA A 238 -0.67 0.18 -1.06
CA ALA A 238 -0.08 0.54 -2.36
C ALA A 238 1.40 0.10 -2.49
N LEU A 239 2.18 0.19 -1.41
CA LEU A 239 3.54 -0.36 -1.38
C LEU A 239 3.53 -1.90 -1.45
N LEU A 240 2.67 -2.58 -0.70
CA LEU A 240 2.56 -4.06 -0.76
C LEU A 240 2.16 -4.54 -2.16
N TYR A 241 1.27 -3.82 -2.87
CA TYR A 241 0.92 -4.12 -4.26
C TYR A 241 2.13 -4.03 -5.18
N LEU A 242 2.97 -3.00 -5.06
CA LEU A 242 4.23 -2.91 -5.80
C LEU A 242 5.17 -4.07 -5.50
N GLN A 243 5.21 -4.52 -4.24
CA GLN A 243 6.02 -5.67 -3.85
C GLN A 243 5.48 -6.98 -4.45
N LEU A 244 4.16 -7.19 -4.48
CA LEU A 244 3.52 -8.33 -5.15
C LEU A 244 3.78 -8.31 -6.67
N GLU A 245 3.60 -7.16 -7.31
CA GLU A 245 3.86 -6.95 -8.74
C GLU A 245 5.32 -7.27 -9.10
N SER A 246 6.27 -6.89 -8.24
CA SER A 246 7.69 -7.18 -8.45
C SER A 246 8.01 -8.69 -8.45
N MET A 247 7.18 -9.48 -7.78
CA MET A 247 7.28 -10.94 -7.74
C MET A 247 6.43 -11.64 -8.81
N GLY A 248 5.73 -10.87 -9.65
CA GLY A 248 4.82 -11.39 -10.67
C GLY A 248 3.54 -12.00 -10.09
N VAL A 249 3.19 -11.72 -8.83
CA VAL A 249 1.94 -12.18 -8.22
C VAL A 249 0.82 -11.22 -8.63
N ARG A 250 -0.19 -11.75 -9.32
CA ARG A 250 -1.34 -10.99 -9.85
C ARG A 250 -2.65 -11.73 -9.57
N GLU A 251 -2.88 -12.02 -8.30
CA GLU A 251 -4.07 -12.75 -7.85
C GLU A 251 -4.91 -11.85 -6.94
N VAL A 252 -6.21 -11.83 -7.19
CA VAL A 252 -7.17 -11.00 -6.44
C VAL A 252 -7.16 -11.34 -4.94
N SER A 253 -7.00 -12.62 -4.58
CA SER A 253 -6.89 -13.05 -3.17
C SER A 253 -5.66 -12.46 -2.48
N ALA A 254 -4.53 -12.41 -3.18
CA ALA A 254 -3.28 -11.82 -2.69
C ALA A 254 -3.41 -10.30 -2.56
N ASP A 255 -4.08 -9.65 -3.51
CA ASP A 255 -4.34 -8.21 -3.46
C ASP A 255 -5.28 -7.85 -2.30
N HIS A 256 -6.36 -8.60 -2.07
CA HIS A 256 -7.23 -8.37 -0.91
C HIS A 256 -6.51 -8.62 0.43
N ALA A 257 -5.68 -9.67 0.52
CA ALA A 257 -4.86 -9.92 1.70
C ALA A 257 -3.85 -8.78 1.93
N ALA A 258 -3.21 -8.28 0.87
CA ALA A 258 -2.30 -7.14 0.93
C ALA A 258 -3.02 -5.83 1.28
N SER A 259 -4.27 -5.63 0.83
CA SER A 259 -5.09 -4.48 1.22
C SER A 259 -5.30 -4.42 2.73
N HIS A 260 -5.82 -5.51 3.30
CA HIS A 260 -6.05 -5.57 4.74
C HIS A 260 -4.73 -5.49 5.53
N LEU A 261 -3.69 -6.19 5.09
CA LEU A 261 -2.39 -6.12 5.76
C LEU A 261 -1.79 -4.70 5.71
N GLY A 262 -1.87 -4.03 4.55
CA GLY A 262 -1.39 -2.67 4.39
C GLY A 262 -2.16 -1.68 5.26
N LYS A 263 -3.49 -1.82 5.36
CA LYS A 263 -4.30 -1.04 6.31
C LYS A 263 -3.84 -1.23 7.75
N ALA A 264 -3.63 -2.47 8.20
CA ALA A 264 -3.12 -2.76 9.53
C ALA A 264 -1.75 -2.12 9.79
N ILE A 265 -0.81 -2.25 8.82
CA ILE A 265 0.53 -1.64 8.91
C ILE A 265 0.44 -0.12 8.99
N GLY A 266 -0.40 0.52 8.18
CA GLY A 266 -0.57 1.97 8.18
C GLY A 266 -1.13 2.47 9.50
N ILE A 267 -2.17 1.82 10.04
CA ILE A 267 -2.74 2.15 11.35
C ILE A 267 -1.68 1.98 12.46
N ALA A 268 -0.99 0.84 12.50
CA ALA A 268 0.06 0.58 13.48
C ALA A 268 1.22 1.59 13.38
N THR A 269 1.54 2.05 12.16
CA THR A 269 2.56 3.09 11.93
C THR A 269 2.13 4.43 12.50
N LEU A 270 0.87 4.84 12.30
CA LEU A 270 0.33 6.07 12.89
C LEU A 270 0.34 5.98 14.42
N LEU A 271 -0.13 4.87 15.00
CA LEU A 271 -0.09 4.68 16.46
C LEU A 271 1.35 4.75 17.00
N ARG A 272 2.30 4.12 16.32
CA ARG A 272 3.72 4.15 16.71
C ARG A 272 4.31 5.55 16.63
N ALA A 273 3.89 6.34 15.65
CA ALA A 273 4.34 7.72 15.45
C ALA A 273 3.62 8.75 16.34
N LEU A 274 2.60 8.34 17.11
CA LEU A 274 1.80 9.24 17.92
C LEU A 274 2.64 10.07 18.92
N PRO A 275 3.61 9.50 19.67
CA PRO A 275 4.44 10.30 20.57
C PRO A 275 5.24 11.38 19.84
N PHE A 276 5.82 11.06 18.69
CA PHE A 276 6.56 12.02 17.87
C PHE A 276 5.63 13.14 17.36
N HIS A 277 4.46 12.80 16.83
CA HIS A 277 3.49 13.76 16.32
C HIS A 277 2.90 14.65 17.42
N ALA A 278 2.73 14.11 18.64
CA ALA A 278 2.30 14.89 19.80
C ALA A 278 3.30 16.01 20.14
N THR A 279 4.62 15.80 20.00
CA THR A 279 5.63 16.87 20.17
C THR A 279 5.50 18.00 19.14
N LYS A 280 4.85 17.71 18.00
CA LYS A 280 4.53 18.67 16.94
C LYS A 280 3.09 19.21 17.06
N ARG A 281 2.40 18.92 18.17
CA ARG A 281 1.00 19.27 18.43
C ARG A 281 0.05 18.75 17.35
N ARG A 282 0.32 17.54 16.83
CA ARG A 282 -0.51 16.85 15.85
C ARG A 282 -1.08 15.58 16.46
N LEU A 283 -2.38 15.39 16.31
CA LEU A 283 -3.07 14.19 16.75
C LEU A 283 -3.41 13.31 15.54
N VAL A 284 -2.93 12.06 15.55
CA VAL A 284 -3.15 11.10 14.46
C VAL A 284 -4.37 10.20 14.68
N LEU A 285 -5.03 10.31 15.84
CA LEU A 285 -6.25 9.56 16.16
C LEU A 285 -7.46 10.20 15.47
N PRO A 286 -8.43 9.39 15.00
CA PRO A 286 -9.68 9.91 14.44
C PRO A 286 -10.46 10.78 15.41
N ALA A 287 -10.99 11.90 14.90
CA ALA A 287 -11.84 12.81 15.66
C ALA A 287 -13.03 12.09 16.28
N GLU A 288 -13.69 11.21 15.52
CA GLU A 288 -14.82 10.38 15.95
C GLU A 288 -14.50 9.55 17.20
N VAL A 289 -13.37 8.83 17.19
CA VAL A 289 -12.94 7.98 18.31
C VAL A 289 -12.61 8.83 19.54
N THR A 290 -11.85 9.90 19.33
CA THR A 290 -11.48 10.80 20.43
C THR A 290 -12.70 11.53 21.02
N ALA A 291 -13.67 11.92 20.19
CA ALA A 291 -14.90 12.55 20.65
C ALA A 291 -15.75 11.57 21.46
N LYS A 292 -15.86 10.31 21.02
CA LYS A 292 -16.59 9.25 21.72
C LYS A 292 -16.01 8.99 23.11
N VAL A 293 -14.69 8.85 23.21
CA VAL A 293 -14.02 8.50 24.47
C VAL A 293 -13.86 9.72 25.40
N TRP A 294 -13.57 10.89 24.84
CA TRP A 294 -13.35 12.11 25.61
C TRP A 294 -14.61 12.93 25.84
N PHE A 295 -15.79 12.48 25.40
CA PHE A 295 -17.04 13.26 25.51
C PHE A 295 -17.23 13.86 26.90
N TRP A 296 -17.11 13.03 27.95
CA TRP A 296 -17.27 13.48 29.33
C TRP A 296 -16.20 14.52 29.72
N PHE A 297 -14.93 14.24 29.42
CA PHE A 297 -13.81 15.12 29.75
C PHE A 297 -13.86 16.45 28.99
N LEU A 298 -14.27 16.44 27.72
CA LEU A 298 -14.42 17.64 26.90
C LEU A 298 -15.55 18.55 27.41
N VAL A 299 -16.63 17.98 27.94
CA VAL A 299 -17.79 18.74 28.43
C VAL A 299 -17.56 19.30 29.84
N PHE A 300 -16.89 18.55 30.73
CA PHE A 300 -16.83 18.89 32.15
C PHE A 300 -15.46 19.37 32.66
N GLU A 301 -14.35 18.97 32.04
CA GLU A 301 -12.99 19.31 32.52
C GLU A 301 -12.20 20.16 31.51
N GLY A 302 -12.41 19.95 30.20
CA GLY A 302 -11.69 20.62 29.12
C GLY A 302 -10.20 20.22 29.03
N GLY A 303 -9.52 20.60 27.94
CA GLY A 303 -8.05 20.54 27.87
C GLY A 303 -7.40 19.16 27.62
N VAL A 304 -8.18 18.10 27.40
CA VAL A 304 -7.67 16.73 27.17
C VAL A 304 -6.61 16.66 26.06
N VAL A 305 -6.86 17.32 24.94
CA VAL A 305 -5.92 17.37 23.79
C VAL A 305 -4.61 18.06 24.19
N GLU A 306 -4.69 19.12 24.98
CA GLU A 306 -3.50 19.84 25.45
C GLU A 306 -2.69 18.97 26.42
N GLU A 307 -3.37 18.17 27.24
CA GLU A 307 -2.72 17.26 28.17
C GLU A 307 -1.92 16.17 27.44
N VAL A 308 -2.48 15.60 26.35
CA VAL A 308 -1.76 14.69 25.45
C VAL A 308 -0.49 15.34 24.91
N PHE A 309 -0.56 16.59 24.45
CA PHE A 309 0.60 17.29 23.88
C PHE A 309 1.65 17.66 24.94
N ARG A 310 1.23 17.99 26.17
CA ARG A 310 2.12 18.45 27.23
C ARG A 310 2.78 17.31 28.00
N THR A 311 2.03 16.27 28.31
CA THR A 311 2.45 15.22 29.24
C THR A 311 2.56 13.84 28.60
N GLY A 312 1.99 13.64 27.41
CA GLY A 312 1.90 12.32 26.79
C GLY A 312 0.91 11.37 27.50
N GLY A 313 0.12 11.87 28.44
CA GLY A 313 -0.96 11.14 29.08
C GLY A 313 -2.22 11.99 29.04
N ALA A 314 -3.37 11.35 28.84
CA ALA A 314 -4.66 11.98 29.08
C ALA A 314 -5.70 10.90 29.42
N PRO A 315 -6.71 11.23 30.25
CA PRO A 315 -7.82 10.33 30.49
C PRO A 315 -8.47 9.87 29.17
N GLY A 316 -8.74 8.57 29.05
CA GLY A 316 -9.32 7.96 27.84
C GLY A 316 -8.40 7.87 26.63
N LEU A 317 -7.15 8.37 26.68
CA LEU A 317 -6.22 8.20 25.55
C LEU A 317 -5.96 6.72 25.25
N ALA A 318 -5.76 5.90 26.28
CA ALA A 318 -5.53 4.46 26.14
C ALA A 318 -6.74 3.75 25.48
N ASP A 319 -7.96 4.14 25.84
CA ASP A 319 -9.19 3.57 25.26
C ASP A 319 -9.35 3.99 23.78
N ALA A 320 -9.01 5.23 23.43
CA ALA A 320 -9.00 5.68 22.04
C ALA A 320 -7.94 4.94 21.20
N VAL A 321 -6.75 4.72 21.76
CA VAL A 321 -5.70 3.89 21.14
C VAL A 321 -6.16 2.44 21.00
N PHE A 322 -6.81 1.88 22.01
CA PHE A 322 -7.36 0.53 21.99
C PHE A 322 -8.36 0.34 20.84
N GLU A 323 -9.29 1.26 20.67
CA GLU A 323 -10.28 1.21 19.59
C GLU A 323 -9.60 1.19 18.20
N VAL A 324 -8.63 2.09 17.98
CA VAL A 324 -7.88 2.15 16.71
C VAL A 324 -6.96 0.92 16.51
N ALA A 325 -6.34 0.42 17.58
CA ALA A 325 -5.49 -0.77 17.54
C ALA A 325 -6.31 -2.04 17.25
N THR A 326 -7.56 -2.10 17.71
CA THR A 326 -8.49 -3.18 17.43
C THR A 326 -8.80 -3.25 15.93
N THR A 327 -9.07 -2.12 15.27
CA THR A 327 -9.24 -2.07 13.81
C THR A 327 -8.01 -2.62 13.07
N ALA A 328 -6.80 -2.28 13.51
CA ALA A 328 -5.59 -2.82 12.92
C ALA A 328 -5.48 -4.34 13.09
N HIS A 329 -5.86 -4.86 14.27
CA HIS A 329 -5.84 -6.28 14.55
C HIS A 329 -6.86 -7.06 13.70
N ASP A 330 -8.08 -6.55 13.55
CA ASP A 330 -9.13 -7.15 12.73
C ASP A 330 -8.72 -7.27 11.26
N HIS A 331 -8.00 -6.27 10.75
CA HIS A 331 -7.40 -6.33 9.42
C HIS A 331 -6.32 -7.42 9.30
N ILE A 332 -5.48 -7.65 10.32
CA ILE A 332 -4.52 -8.77 10.31
C ILE A 332 -5.26 -10.11 10.27
N LEU A 333 -6.32 -10.27 11.06
CA LEU A 333 -7.14 -11.49 11.06
C LEU A 333 -7.78 -11.73 9.70
N THR A 334 -8.33 -10.67 9.10
CA THR A 334 -8.94 -10.73 7.76
C THR A 334 -7.89 -11.09 6.70
N ALA A 335 -6.71 -10.45 6.72
CA ALA A 335 -5.62 -10.74 5.80
C ALA A 335 -5.15 -12.20 5.89
N ARG A 336 -5.07 -12.76 7.10
CA ARG A 336 -4.73 -14.18 7.32
C ARG A 336 -5.76 -15.11 6.67
N SER A 337 -7.05 -14.85 6.90
CA SER A 337 -8.13 -15.67 6.33
C SER A 337 -8.13 -15.67 4.79
N LEU A 338 -7.77 -14.54 4.18
CA LEU A 338 -7.65 -14.41 2.72
C LEU A 338 -6.37 -15.07 2.19
N ALA A 339 -5.28 -15.00 2.95
CA ALA A 339 -4.00 -15.55 2.54
C ALA A 339 -3.94 -17.09 2.54
N GLU A 340 -4.85 -17.78 3.26
CA GLU A 340 -5.03 -19.22 3.12
C GLU A 340 -5.35 -19.65 1.69
N ARG A 341 -5.96 -18.75 0.91
CA ARG A 341 -6.33 -18.96 -0.49
C ARG A 341 -5.31 -18.37 -1.48
N ALA A 342 -4.33 -17.62 -0.98
CA ALA A 342 -3.36 -16.91 -1.81
C ALA A 342 -2.18 -17.82 -2.20
N PRO A 343 -1.48 -17.50 -3.30
CA PRO A 343 -0.41 -18.35 -3.80
C PRO A 343 0.81 -18.23 -2.89
N ALA A 344 1.54 -19.33 -2.72
CA ALA A 344 2.74 -19.37 -1.86
C ALA A 344 3.83 -18.35 -2.26
N GLY A 345 3.79 -17.85 -3.50
CA GLY A 345 4.68 -16.80 -3.99
C GLY A 345 4.51 -15.45 -3.28
N GLY A 346 3.35 -15.16 -2.68
CA GLY A 346 3.07 -13.92 -1.96
C GLY A 346 3.62 -13.86 -0.52
N ILE A 347 4.03 -15.00 0.04
CA ILE A 347 4.44 -15.12 1.46
C ILE A 347 5.52 -14.11 1.88
N PRO A 348 6.59 -13.84 1.10
CA PRO A 348 7.60 -12.85 1.48
C PRO A 348 7.05 -11.44 1.73
N VAL A 349 6.02 -11.03 0.98
CA VAL A 349 5.35 -9.74 1.16
C VAL A 349 4.56 -9.73 2.45
N MET A 350 3.86 -10.84 2.74
CA MET A 350 3.03 -10.97 3.92
C MET A 350 3.82 -11.00 5.24
N LEU A 351 5.13 -11.28 5.20
CA LEU A 351 6.00 -11.22 6.39
C LEU A 351 6.03 -9.85 7.06
N ALA A 352 5.65 -8.77 6.36
CA ALA A 352 5.48 -7.45 6.95
C ALA A 352 4.41 -7.42 8.07
N ALA A 353 3.54 -8.44 8.15
CA ALA A 353 2.58 -8.58 9.25
C ALA A 353 3.23 -8.94 10.59
N VAL A 354 4.37 -9.64 10.57
CA VAL A 354 5.05 -10.11 11.80
C VAL A 354 5.43 -8.93 12.70
N PRO A 355 6.21 -7.92 12.24
CA PRO A 355 6.53 -6.77 13.08
C PRO A 355 5.31 -5.92 13.44
N CYS A 356 4.31 -5.84 12.56
CA CYS A 356 3.05 -5.15 12.84
C CYS A 356 2.31 -5.80 14.03
N ASN A 357 2.12 -7.12 13.97
CA ASN A 357 1.49 -7.90 15.03
C ASN A 357 2.30 -7.87 16.33
N ASP A 358 3.64 -7.92 16.25
CA ASP A 358 4.51 -7.81 17.41
C ASP A 358 4.42 -6.44 18.08
N TYR A 359 4.25 -5.36 17.31
CA TYR A 359 3.97 -4.03 17.85
C TYR A 359 2.62 -3.97 18.55
N LEU A 360 1.54 -4.45 17.92
CA LEU A 360 0.20 -4.44 18.51
C LEU A 360 0.14 -5.25 19.82
N LYS A 361 0.80 -6.40 19.88
CA LYS A 361 0.90 -7.21 21.12
C LYS A 361 1.64 -6.52 22.24
N ARG A 362 2.71 -5.76 21.92
CA ARG A 362 3.42 -4.94 22.91
C ARG A 362 2.58 -3.77 23.39
N LEU A 363 1.79 -3.18 22.50
CA LEU A 363 0.86 -2.12 22.85
C LEU A 363 -0.21 -2.64 23.82
N GLU A 364 -0.79 -3.81 23.53
CA GLU A 364 -1.72 -4.52 24.42
C GLU A 364 -1.11 -4.82 25.79
N SER A 365 0.14 -5.33 25.83
CA SER A 365 0.79 -5.67 27.11
C SER A 365 1.11 -4.46 28.00
N HIS A 366 1.05 -3.24 27.46
CA HIS A 366 1.26 -1.99 28.18
C HIS A 366 -0.03 -1.17 28.28
N ASN A 367 -1.20 -1.83 28.28
CA ASN A 367 -2.52 -1.22 28.41
C ASN A 367 -2.73 -0.07 27.42
N PHE A 368 -2.25 -0.23 26.18
CA PHE A 368 -2.42 0.73 25.10
C PHE A 368 -1.78 2.12 25.34
N ASN A 369 -0.82 2.22 26.26
CA ASN A 369 -0.05 3.44 26.47
C ASN A 369 1.06 3.62 25.41
N VAL A 370 0.78 4.36 24.32
CA VAL A 370 1.74 4.59 23.22
C VAL A 370 3.00 5.38 23.61
N PHE A 371 2.99 6.08 24.75
CA PHE A 371 4.13 6.88 25.22
C PHE A 371 5.15 6.08 26.02
N GLU A 372 4.87 4.81 26.31
CA GLU A 372 5.79 3.93 27.03
C GLU A 372 7.04 3.64 26.16
N PRO A 373 8.26 4.01 26.60
CA PRO A 373 9.47 3.86 25.79
C PRO A 373 9.75 2.42 25.36
N GLN A 374 9.31 1.44 26.15
CA GLN A 374 9.54 0.01 25.90
C GLN A 374 8.85 -0.49 24.62
N ILE A 375 7.77 0.16 24.20
CA ILE A 375 7.02 -0.21 22.98
C ILE A 375 7.83 0.15 21.73
N GLN A 376 8.66 1.20 21.81
CA GLN A 376 9.48 1.71 20.70
C GLN A 376 10.80 0.94 20.55
N VAL A 377 11.15 0.08 21.50
CA VAL A 377 12.40 -0.69 21.46
C VAL A 377 12.33 -1.77 20.36
N ARG A 378 13.45 -2.01 19.67
CA ARG A 378 13.54 -3.08 18.67
C ARG A 378 13.50 -4.45 19.33
N ASP A 379 12.71 -5.35 18.78
CA ASP A 379 12.71 -6.73 19.24
C ASP A 379 13.87 -7.52 18.62
N TRP A 380 14.83 -7.92 19.46
CA TRP A 380 15.97 -8.72 19.04
C TRP A 380 15.58 -10.12 18.53
N ARG A 381 14.38 -10.62 18.87
CA ARG A 381 13.85 -11.91 18.41
C ARG A 381 13.16 -11.83 17.05
N LEU A 382 12.98 -10.62 16.50
CA LEU A 382 12.29 -10.42 15.23
C LEU A 382 12.87 -11.25 14.07
N PRO A 383 14.20 -11.35 13.85
CA PRO A 383 14.75 -12.20 12.79
C PRO A 383 14.35 -13.68 12.93
N LEU A 384 14.34 -14.21 14.17
CA LEU A 384 13.94 -15.60 14.44
C LEU A 384 12.45 -15.81 14.19
N ARG A 385 11.60 -14.84 14.57
CA ARG A 385 10.16 -14.90 14.29
C ARG A 385 9.88 -14.84 12.80
N LEU A 386 10.50 -13.91 12.07
CA LEU A 386 10.40 -13.83 10.61
C LEU A 386 10.82 -15.15 9.94
N TRP A 387 11.93 -15.74 10.37
CA TRP A 387 12.39 -17.04 9.86
C TRP A 387 11.37 -18.16 10.12
N ASN A 388 10.82 -18.23 11.33
CA ASN A 388 9.81 -19.21 11.69
C ASN A 388 8.51 -19.03 10.90
N SER A 389 8.05 -17.79 10.75
CA SER A 389 6.88 -17.40 9.97
C SER A 389 7.05 -17.77 8.49
N TYR A 390 8.19 -17.44 7.90
CA TYR A 390 8.51 -17.81 6.52
C TYR A 390 8.51 -19.33 6.31
N ARG A 391 9.16 -20.09 7.21
CA ARG A 391 9.23 -21.55 7.13
C ARG A 391 7.85 -22.20 7.26
N LYS A 392 7.00 -21.68 8.14
CA LYS A 392 5.64 -22.17 8.37
C LYS A 392 4.63 -21.65 7.33
N ARG A 393 5.01 -20.67 6.50
CA ARG A 393 4.12 -19.93 5.59
C ARG A 393 2.95 -19.28 6.34
N THR A 394 3.23 -18.75 7.51
CA THR A 394 2.26 -18.07 8.39
C THR A 394 2.81 -16.69 8.74
N PHE A 395 1.94 -15.70 8.87
CA PHE A 395 2.33 -14.34 9.27
C PHE A 395 1.35 -13.79 10.30
#